data_AF-A0A9N9R166-F1
#
_entry.id   AF-A0A9N9R166-F1
#
_cell.length_a   1.000
_cell.length_b   1.000
_cell.length_c   1.000
_cell.angle_alpha   90.00
_cell.angle_beta   90.00
_cell.angle_gamma   90.00
#
_symmetry.space_group_name_H-M   'P 1'
#
loop_
_entity.id
_entity.type
_entity.pdbx_description
1 polymer ?
#
loop_
_entity_poly.entity_id
_entity_poly.type
_entity_poly.pdbx_seq_one_letter_code
_entity_poly.pdbx_strand_id
1 'polypeptide(L)'
;MPTKSCPKRKLTPKKLLVSVWWTSAGVVHYSFLKSGQTITTDVYYQQLQTMLEKLAVKLPTLVNRSTPLLLHDNARPHTAQQTATKLEDLQLEYLRHPPYSPDLAPTDNHFFRNLDNFLQGKKFNSDGAVQIAFKDFIDSRPNDFFYVHFRDLTVYVGMHDRLENSFITLRVVNGIKHPQFTSNAVRDINDIAVLTLNKKLKFTEKVRPICLPNQVMDFKNVPLTVAGWGKTRQGALTSSRYLLETKVQIVDSDKCRKSSIYRDNLVPDTMMCAYSLGKDACQGDSGGPLFSTHRITHNKKWYQVGIVSWGIDCAMPDYPGKYY
;
A
#
# COMPACT_ATOMS: atom_id res chain seq x y z
N MET A 1 41.23 -24.01 38.13
CA MET A 1 39.97 -24.62 37.66
C MET A 1 39.32 -23.69 36.64
N PRO A 2 39.07 -24.10 35.40
CA PRO A 2 38.36 -23.24 34.44
C PRO A 2 36.85 -23.27 34.74
N THR A 3 36.25 -22.10 34.88
CA THR A 3 34.81 -21.90 35.03
C THR A 3 34.10 -22.40 33.76
N LYS A 4 33.25 -23.43 33.90
CA LYS A 4 32.33 -23.88 32.85
C LYS A 4 31.40 -22.71 32.48
N SER A 5 31.65 -22.05 31.34
CA SER A 5 30.68 -21.10 30.80
C SER A 5 29.48 -21.89 30.30
N CYS A 6 28.34 -21.77 30.99
CA CYS A 6 27.08 -22.29 30.50
C CYS A 6 26.74 -21.53 29.20
N PRO A 7 26.59 -22.21 28.04
CA PRO A 7 26.27 -21.52 26.79
C PRO A 7 24.92 -20.81 26.96
N LYS A 8 24.91 -19.48 26.78
CA LYS A 8 23.66 -18.70 26.75
C LYS A 8 22.73 -19.34 25.72
N ARG A 9 21.58 -19.83 26.18
CA ARG A 9 20.53 -20.39 25.34
C ARG A 9 20.16 -19.31 24.31
N LYS A 10 20.52 -19.50 23.04
CA LYS A 10 20.00 -18.66 21.94
C LYS A 10 18.51 -18.96 21.82
N LEU A 11 17.69 -18.25 22.60
CA LEU A 11 16.25 -18.22 22.44
C LEU A 11 15.96 -17.43 21.16
N THR A 12 16.06 -18.09 20.00
CA THR A 12 15.45 -17.56 18.79
C THR A 12 13.94 -17.54 19.02
N PRO A 13 13.27 -16.38 18.88
CA PRO A 13 11.82 -16.32 18.98
C PRO A 13 11.20 -17.28 17.98
N LYS A 14 10.34 -18.19 18.47
CA LYS A 14 9.57 -19.08 17.61
C LYS A 14 8.57 -18.23 16.84
N LYS A 15 8.56 -18.34 15.50
CA LYS A 15 7.65 -17.59 14.63
C LYS A 15 6.50 -18.48 14.19
N LEU A 16 5.29 -17.96 14.27
CA LEU A 16 4.08 -18.58 13.73
C LEU A 16 3.57 -17.69 12.58
N LEU A 17 3.30 -18.30 11.42
CA LEU A 17 2.79 -17.59 10.25
C LEU A 17 1.30 -17.86 10.10
N VAL A 18 0.52 -16.82 9.80
CA VAL A 18 -0.91 -16.92 9.52
C VAL A 18 -1.22 -16.34 8.14
N SER A 19 -1.97 -17.08 7.34
CA SER A 19 -2.63 -16.57 6.13
C SER A 19 -4.06 -16.19 6.50
N VAL A 20 -4.54 -15.03 6.02
CA VAL A 20 -5.89 -14.53 6.33
C VAL A 20 -6.57 -14.05 5.05
N TRP A 21 -7.82 -14.45 4.87
CA TRP A 21 -8.69 -14.09 3.75
C TRP A 21 -9.98 -13.50 4.30
N TRP A 22 -10.33 -12.31 3.84
CA TRP A 22 -11.48 -11.59 4.38
C TRP A 22 -12.14 -10.72 3.32
N THR A 23 -13.42 -10.41 3.56
CA THR A 23 -14.24 -9.50 2.75
C THR A 23 -14.83 -8.44 3.66
N SER A 24 -15.59 -7.49 3.11
CA SER A 24 -16.35 -6.53 3.91
C SER A 24 -17.39 -7.17 4.84
N ALA A 25 -17.73 -8.45 4.66
CA ALA A 25 -18.58 -9.23 5.57
C ALA A 25 -17.78 -10.03 6.63
N GLY A 26 -16.47 -9.79 6.75
CA GLY A 26 -15.61 -10.44 7.72
C GLY A 26 -14.68 -11.52 7.16
N VAL A 27 -13.96 -12.16 8.08
CA VAL A 27 -13.00 -13.23 7.76
C VAL A 27 -13.72 -14.43 7.13
N VAL A 28 -13.22 -14.87 5.98
CA VAL A 28 -13.73 -16.02 5.22
C VAL A 28 -12.91 -17.26 5.56
N HIS A 29 -11.58 -17.12 5.57
CA HIS A 29 -10.66 -18.22 5.86
C HIS A 29 -9.40 -17.69 6.52
N TYR A 30 -8.81 -18.48 7.41
CA TYR A 30 -7.44 -18.28 7.87
C TYR A 30 -6.80 -19.63 8.16
N SER A 31 -5.47 -19.68 8.08
CA SER A 31 -4.70 -20.89 8.33
C SER A 31 -3.34 -20.57 8.93
N PHE A 32 -2.97 -21.33 9.96
CA PHE A 32 -1.67 -21.23 10.61
C PHE A 32 -0.73 -22.28 10.04
N LEU A 33 0.44 -21.86 9.58
CA LEU A 33 1.48 -22.78 9.13
C LEU A 33 2.22 -23.35 10.35
N LYS A 34 2.64 -24.62 10.26
CA LYS A 34 3.48 -25.21 11.30
C LYS A 34 4.83 -24.50 11.35
N SER A 35 5.44 -24.44 12.53
CA SER A 35 6.76 -23.84 12.72
C SER A 35 7.78 -24.40 11.72
N GLY A 36 8.42 -23.51 10.95
CA GLY A 36 9.41 -23.87 9.92
C GLY A 36 8.84 -24.11 8.52
N GLN A 37 7.51 -24.15 8.36
CA GLN A 37 6.89 -24.17 7.03
C GLN A 37 6.84 -22.76 6.41
N THR A 38 6.81 -22.72 5.09
CA THR A 38 6.64 -21.48 4.30
C THR A 38 5.44 -21.64 3.37
N ILE A 39 4.85 -20.52 2.95
CA ILE A 39 3.78 -20.54 1.94
C ILE A 39 4.45 -20.83 0.60
N THR A 40 4.22 -22.03 0.07
CA THR A 40 4.56 -22.40 -1.31
C THR A 40 3.38 -22.13 -2.23
N THR A 41 3.59 -22.18 -3.54
CA THR A 41 2.51 -22.09 -4.55
C THR A 41 1.41 -23.12 -4.31
N ASP A 42 1.76 -24.33 -3.86
CA ASP A 42 0.79 -25.40 -3.61
C ASP A 42 0.01 -25.20 -2.31
N VAL A 43 0.69 -24.80 -1.23
CA VAL A 43 0.03 -24.45 0.04
C VAL A 43 -0.93 -23.29 -0.19
N TYR A 44 -0.49 -22.28 -0.95
CA TYR A 44 -1.32 -21.14 -1.31
C TYR A 44 -2.56 -21.57 -2.11
N TYR A 45 -2.40 -22.42 -3.12
CA TYR A 45 -3.50 -22.92 -3.93
C TYR A 45 -4.53 -23.70 -3.09
N GLN A 46 -4.08 -24.58 -2.20
CA GLN A 46 -4.97 -25.30 -1.29
C GLN A 46 -5.76 -24.34 -0.39
N GLN A 47 -5.08 -23.33 0.17
CA GLN A 47 -5.74 -22.29 0.97
C GLN A 47 -6.77 -21.50 0.15
N LEU A 48 -6.45 -21.20 -1.12
CA LEU A 48 -7.35 -20.50 -2.04
C LEU A 48 -8.62 -21.33 -2.33
N GLN A 49 -8.48 -22.63 -2.64
CA GLN A 49 -9.64 -23.51 -2.86
C GLN A 49 -10.54 -23.57 -1.61
N THR A 50 -9.95 -23.80 -0.43
CA THR A 50 -10.72 -23.81 0.82
C THR A 50 -11.37 -22.46 1.10
N MET A 51 -10.71 -21.35 0.75
CA MET A 51 -11.29 -20.01 0.87
C MET A 51 -12.51 -19.85 -0.03
N LEU A 52 -12.44 -20.26 -1.30
CA LEU A 52 -13.54 -20.16 -2.26
C LEU A 52 -14.75 -21.00 -1.85
N GLU A 53 -14.52 -22.23 -1.36
CA GLU A 53 -15.58 -23.08 -0.80
C GLU A 53 -16.31 -22.38 0.36
N LYS A 54 -15.53 -21.82 1.31
CA LYS A 54 -16.09 -21.07 2.44
C LYS A 54 -16.78 -19.77 1.99
N LEU A 55 -16.27 -19.11 0.96
CA LEU A 55 -16.86 -17.90 0.39
C LEU A 55 -18.22 -18.19 -0.23
N ALA A 56 -18.35 -19.29 -0.99
CA ALA A 56 -19.62 -19.70 -1.59
C ALA A 56 -20.71 -19.97 -0.54
N VAL A 57 -20.33 -20.52 0.61
CA VAL A 57 -21.26 -20.73 1.74
C VAL A 57 -21.60 -19.41 2.43
N LYS A 58 -20.61 -18.55 2.68
CA LYS A 58 -20.79 -17.33 3.48
C LYS A 58 -21.45 -16.18 2.70
N LEU A 59 -21.15 -16.07 1.40
CA LEU A 59 -21.62 -15.00 0.51
C LEU A 59 -22.07 -15.57 -0.86
N PRO A 60 -23.13 -16.42 -0.89
CA PRO A 60 -23.59 -17.06 -2.12
C PRO A 60 -24.00 -16.04 -3.19
N THR A 61 -24.54 -14.89 -2.78
CA THR A 61 -24.94 -13.82 -3.71
C THR A 61 -23.77 -13.16 -4.42
N LEU A 62 -22.59 -13.09 -3.77
CA LEU A 62 -21.38 -12.54 -4.37
C LEU A 62 -20.91 -13.49 -5.47
N VAL A 63 -20.68 -14.76 -5.13
CA VAL A 63 -20.15 -15.79 -6.02
C VAL A 63 -21.10 -16.06 -7.20
N ASN A 64 -22.42 -16.07 -6.98
CA ASN A 64 -23.39 -16.38 -8.04
C ASN A 64 -23.65 -15.22 -9.01
N ARG A 65 -23.42 -13.96 -8.60
CA ARG A 65 -23.68 -12.78 -9.45
C ARG A 65 -22.43 -12.29 -10.18
N SER A 66 -21.26 -12.57 -9.62
CA SER A 66 -19.99 -12.02 -10.08
C SER A 66 -18.83 -12.84 -9.55
N THR A 67 -17.85 -13.16 -10.39
CA THR A 67 -16.60 -13.75 -9.90
C THR A 67 -15.93 -12.78 -8.92
N PRO A 68 -15.54 -13.22 -7.70
CA PRO A 68 -14.91 -12.34 -6.74
C PRO A 68 -13.57 -11.83 -7.26
N LEU A 69 -13.38 -10.51 -7.22
CA LEU A 69 -12.10 -9.88 -7.51
C LEU A 69 -11.15 -10.08 -6.33
N LEU A 70 -10.05 -10.78 -6.57
CA LEU A 70 -9.06 -11.05 -5.54
C LEU A 70 -8.07 -9.89 -5.39
N LEU A 71 -7.80 -9.51 -4.15
CA LEU A 71 -6.73 -8.57 -3.80
C LEU A 71 -5.67 -9.34 -2.99
N HIS A 72 -4.49 -9.53 -3.58
CA HIS A 72 -3.35 -10.16 -2.91
C HIS A 72 -2.28 -9.12 -2.56
N ASP A 73 -1.50 -9.43 -1.52
CA ASP A 73 -0.19 -8.79 -1.36
C ASP A 73 0.79 -9.33 -2.44
N ASN A 74 1.98 -8.73 -2.54
CA ASN A 74 3.01 -9.18 -3.49
C ASN A 74 3.94 -10.27 -2.92
N ALA A 75 3.43 -11.19 -2.10
CA ALA A 75 4.22 -12.33 -1.66
C ALA A 75 4.63 -13.22 -2.85
N ARG A 76 5.82 -13.84 -2.76
CA ARG A 76 6.39 -14.70 -3.83
C ARG A 76 5.41 -15.75 -4.37
N PRO A 77 4.57 -16.42 -3.55
CA PRO A 77 3.59 -17.37 -4.05
C PRO A 77 2.52 -16.71 -4.93
N HIS A 78 2.14 -15.47 -4.66
CA HIS A 78 1.08 -14.79 -5.42
C HIS A 78 1.55 -14.34 -6.81
N THR A 79 2.85 -14.01 -6.92
CA THR A 79 3.47 -13.57 -8.18
C THR A 79 4.08 -14.72 -9.00
N ALA A 80 4.02 -15.96 -8.51
CA ALA A 80 4.56 -17.11 -9.21
C ALA A 80 3.75 -17.40 -10.48
N GLN A 81 4.41 -17.73 -11.58
CA GLN A 81 3.74 -18.07 -12.85
C GLN A 81 2.73 -19.21 -12.67
N GLN A 82 3.10 -20.22 -11.87
CA GLN A 82 2.20 -21.32 -11.51
C GLN A 82 0.91 -20.85 -10.83
N THR A 83 0.98 -19.79 -10.01
CA THR A 83 -0.20 -19.21 -9.39
C THR A 83 -1.04 -18.46 -10.41
N ALA A 84 -0.43 -17.73 -11.34
CA ALA A 84 -1.16 -17.05 -12.42
C ALA A 84 -1.97 -18.06 -13.25
N THR A 85 -1.36 -19.17 -13.68
CA THR A 85 -2.06 -20.24 -14.39
C THR A 85 -3.20 -20.83 -13.57
N LYS A 86 -2.97 -21.11 -12.28
CA LYS A 86 -4.01 -21.64 -11.38
C LYS A 86 -5.18 -20.66 -11.16
N LEU A 87 -4.92 -19.36 -11.15
CA LEU A 87 -5.98 -18.34 -11.06
C LEU A 87 -6.81 -18.26 -12.35
N GLU A 88 -6.15 -18.39 -13.50
CA GLU A 88 -6.82 -18.48 -14.81
C GLU A 88 -7.72 -19.73 -14.91
N ASP A 89 -7.24 -20.89 -14.44
CA ASP A 89 -8.01 -22.14 -14.39
C ASP A 89 -9.28 -22.00 -13.54
N LEU A 90 -9.20 -21.23 -12.45
CA LEU A 90 -10.34 -20.93 -11.58
C LEU A 90 -11.20 -19.77 -12.09
N GLN A 91 -10.86 -19.18 -13.24
CA GLN A 91 -11.48 -17.99 -13.82
C GLN A 91 -11.52 -16.79 -12.85
N LEU A 92 -10.59 -16.72 -11.90
CA LEU A 92 -10.56 -15.67 -10.89
C LEU A 92 -9.85 -14.43 -11.40
N GLU A 93 -10.58 -13.33 -11.42
CA GLU A 93 -9.97 -12.02 -11.61
C GLU A 93 -9.22 -11.61 -10.34
N TYR A 94 -8.04 -11.01 -10.50
CA TYR A 94 -7.31 -10.40 -9.41
C TYR A 94 -6.92 -8.98 -9.77
N LEU A 95 -6.96 -8.09 -8.79
CA LEU A 95 -6.53 -6.71 -8.96
C LEU A 95 -5.02 -6.71 -9.08
N ARG A 96 -4.51 -6.33 -10.25
CA ARG A 96 -3.07 -6.17 -10.46
C ARG A 96 -2.56 -5.06 -9.55
N HIS A 97 -1.86 -5.46 -8.50
CA HIS A 97 -1.09 -4.52 -7.71
C HIS A 97 0.25 -4.26 -8.39
N PRO A 98 0.74 -3.01 -8.43
CA PRO A 98 2.17 -2.80 -8.69
C PRO A 98 2.96 -3.63 -7.68
N PRO A 99 4.14 -4.16 -8.06
CA PRO A 99 5.05 -4.77 -7.11
C PRO A 99 5.23 -3.82 -5.93
N TYR A 100 4.79 -4.24 -4.75
CA TYR A 100 4.84 -3.57 -3.45
C TYR A 100 4.17 -2.19 -3.25
N SER A 101 2.91 -1.93 -3.60
CA SER A 101 2.20 -0.83 -2.89
C SER A 101 1.59 -1.35 -1.57
N PRO A 102 2.27 -1.29 -0.40
CA PRO A 102 1.67 -1.65 0.89
C PRO A 102 0.51 -0.72 1.27
N ASP A 103 0.32 0.38 0.55
CA ASP A 103 -0.62 1.45 0.89
C ASP A 103 -2.06 1.19 0.45
N LEU A 104 -2.27 0.20 -0.44
CA LEU A 104 -3.58 -0.09 -1.02
C LEU A 104 -4.22 -1.36 -0.49
N ALA A 105 -3.47 -2.26 0.17
CA ALA A 105 -4.03 -3.48 0.75
C ALA A 105 -4.62 -3.18 2.14
N PRO A 106 -5.96 -3.24 2.32
CA PRO A 106 -6.58 -3.10 3.64
C PRO A 106 -6.03 -4.11 4.66
N THR A 107 -5.50 -5.24 4.19
CA THR A 107 -4.90 -6.27 5.03
C THR A 107 -3.71 -5.74 5.84
N ASP A 108 -2.81 -4.95 5.23
CA ASP A 108 -1.59 -4.48 5.89
C ASP A 108 -1.88 -3.31 6.84
N ASN A 109 -2.57 -2.28 6.35
CA ASN A 109 -2.78 -1.03 7.09
C ASN A 109 -3.95 -1.06 8.06
N HIS A 110 -4.91 -1.95 7.86
CA HIS A 110 -6.11 -2.03 8.70
C HIS A 110 -6.14 -3.33 9.49
N PHE A 111 -6.18 -4.49 8.83
CA PHE A 111 -6.32 -5.76 9.55
C PHE A 111 -5.11 -6.07 10.44
N PHE A 112 -3.91 -6.17 9.87
CA PHE A 112 -2.70 -6.52 10.61
C PHE A 112 -2.25 -5.43 11.56
N ARG A 113 -2.38 -4.16 11.18
CA ARG A 113 -2.14 -3.04 12.12
C ARG A 113 -3.00 -3.11 13.38
N ASN A 114 -4.29 -3.41 13.24
CA ASN A 114 -5.18 -3.56 14.40
C ASN A 114 -4.89 -4.84 15.20
N LEU A 115 -4.47 -5.92 14.52
CA LEU A 115 -4.00 -7.14 15.19
C LEU A 115 -2.74 -6.86 16.02
N ASP A 116 -1.76 -6.16 15.47
CA ASP A 116 -0.52 -5.79 16.17
C ASP A 116 -0.83 -4.97 17.43
N ASN A 117 -1.73 -3.98 17.31
CA ASN A 117 -2.20 -3.19 18.45
C ASN A 117 -2.90 -4.08 19.50
N PHE A 118 -3.74 -5.03 19.08
CA PHE A 118 -4.43 -5.96 19.97
C PHE A 118 -3.46 -6.92 20.69
N LEU A 119 -2.35 -7.28 20.04
CA LEU A 119 -1.32 -8.17 20.58
C LEU A 119 -0.25 -7.42 21.40
N GLN A 120 -0.23 -6.08 21.34
CA GLN A 120 0.78 -5.27 22.01
C GLN A 120 0.83 -5.56 23.51
N GLY A 121 2.03 -5.85 24.02
CA GLY A 121 2.27 -6.15 25.43
C GLY A 121 1.90 -7.58 25.86
N LYS A 122 1.25 -8.38 25.01
CA LYS A 122 0.94 -9.78 25.31
C LYS A 122 2.17 -10.67 25.11
N LYS A 123 2.35 -11.64 26.02
CA LYS A 123 3.39 -12.67 25.94
C LYS A 123 2.72 -14.04 25.86
N PHE A 124 3.15 -14.85 24.90
CA PHE A 124 2.59 -16.17 24.66
C PHE A 124 3.61 -17.27 24.97
N ASN A 125 3.16 -18.37 25.56
CA ASN A 125 3.99 -19.52 25.94
C ASN A 125 3.79 -20.74 25.02
N SER A 126 2.87 -20.66 24.05
CA SER A 126 2.56 -21.75 23.12
C SER A 126 1.95 -21.22 21.82
N ASP A 127 2.10 -21.99 20.74
CA ASP A 127 1.47 -21.68 19.45
C ASP A 127 -0.07 -21.65 19.60
N GLY A 128 -0.65 -22.54 20.41
CA GLY A 128 -2.08 -22.57 20.69
C GLY A 128 -2.59 -21.29 21.37
N ALA A 129 -1.82 -20.71 22.30
CA ALA A 129 -2.19 -19.43 22.92
C ALA A 129 -2.20 -18.27 21.91
N VAL A 130 -1.29 -18.28 20.92
CA VAL A 130 -1.28 -17.29 19.83
C VAL A 130 -2.51 -17.46 18.93
N GLN A 131 -2.86 -18.71 18.60
CA GLN A 131 -4.04 -19.01 17.77
C GLN A 131 -5.35 -18.59 18.44
N ILE A 132 -5.48 -18.84 19.76
CA ILE A 132 -6.63 -18.37 20.55
C ILE A 132 -6.69 -16.84 20.54
N ALA A 133 -5.58 -16.15 20.81
CA ALA A 133 -5.57 -14.69 20.79
C ALA A 133 -5.93 -14.10 19.42
N PHE A 134 -5.51 -14.74 18.32
CA PHE A 134 -5.92 -14.33 16.98
C PHE A 134 -7.42 -14.56 16.73
N LYS A 135 -7.97 -15.68 17.23
CA LYS A 135 -9.42 -15.93 17.17
C LYS A 135 -10.20 -14.90 17.98
N ASP A 136 -9.77 -14.61 19.22
CA ASP A 136 -10.36 -13.58 20.07
C ASP A 136 -10.30 -12.19 19.41
N PHE A 137 -9.22 -11.89 18.69
CA PHE A 137 -9.11 -10.66 17.92
C PHE A 137 -10.22 -10.58 16.87
N ILE A 138 -10.41 -11.61 16.05
CA ILE A 138 -11.45 -11.66 15.01
C ILE A 138 -12.85 -11.58 15.64
N ASP A 139 -13.12 -12.44 16.63
CA ASP A 139 -14.45 -12.59 17.24
C ASP A 139 -14.86 -11.33 18.02
N SER A 140 -13.90 -10.51 18.45
CA SER A 140 -14.15 -9.21 19.11
C SER A 140 -14.37 -8.04 18.15
N ARG A 141 -14.22 -8.22 16.82
CA ARG A 141 -14.42 -7.13 15.86
C ARG A 141 -15.91 -6.89 15.58
N PRO A 142 -16.39 -5.64 15.57
CA PRO A 142 -17.74 -5.34 15.10
C PRO A 142 -17.86 -5.59 13.59
N ASN A 143 -19.09 -5.75 13.09
CA ASN A 143 -19.34 -6.07 11.67
C ASN A 143 -18.78 -5.01 10.70
N ASP A 144 -18.79 -3.75 11.10
CA ASP A 144 -18.27 -2.62 10.32
C ASP A 144 -16.74 -2.55 10.29
N PHE A 145 -16.03 -3.29 11.15
CA PHE A 145 -14.57 -3.35 11.14
C PHE A 145 -14.03 -3.77 9.78
N PHE A 146 -14.72 -4.66 9.07
CA PHE A 146 -14.25 -5.13 7.76
C PHE A 146 -14.65 -4.20 6.61
N TYR A 147 -15.38 -3.13 6.90
CA TYR A 147 -15.59 -2.02 5.98
C TYR A 147 -14.53 -0.95 6.25
N VAL A 148 -13.50 -0.87 5.40
CA VAL A 148 -12.48 0.18 5.57
C VAL A 148 -13.03 1.52 5.10
N HIS A 149 -13.20 2.43 6.06
CA HIS A 149 -13.64 3.78 5.83
C HIS A 149 -12.44 4.73 5.87
N PHE A 150 -12.54 5.88 5.17
CA PHE A 150 -11.55 6.95 5.34
C PHE A 150 -11.38 7.38 6.79
N ARG A 151 -12.41 7.22 7.63
CA ARG A 151 -12.39 7.54 9.06
C ARG A 151 -11.45 6.65 9.88
N ASP A 152 -11.09 5.48 9.36
CA ASP A 152 -10.15 4.56 10.00
C ASP A 152 -8.69 4.99 9.78
N LEU A 153 -8.46 5.96 8.89
CA LEU A 153 -7.13 6.49 8.59
C LEU A 153 -6.62 7.43 9.69
N THR A 154 -5.32 7.35 9.93
CA THR A 154 -4.57 8.27 10.80
C THR A 154 -3.52 9.00 9.96
N VAL A 155 -3.47 10.32 10.09
CA VAL A 155 -2.52 11.18 9.38
C VAL A 155 -1.44 11.67 10.34
N TYR A 156 -0.18 11.49 9.95
CA TYR A 156 0.99 11.98 10.68
C TYR A 156 1.56 13.21 9.96
N VAL A 157 1.77 14.31 10.69
CA VAL A 157 2.20 15.59 10.12
C VAL A 157 3.44 16.11 10.82
N GLY A 158 4.40 16.64 10.05
CA GLY A 158 5.68 17.15 10.57
C GLY A 158 6.71 16.06 10.91
N MET A 159 6.49 14.83 10.42
CA MET A 159 7.39 13.70 10.61
C MET A 159 8.62 13.81 9.69
N HIS A 160 9.79 13.40 10.18
CA HIS A 160 11.00 13.17 9.38
C HIS A 160 11.55 11.77 9.63
N ASP A 161 11.75 11.41 10.91
CA ASP A 161 12.08 10.06 11.36
C ASP A 161 10.83 9.33 11.87
N ARG A 162 10.55 8.15 11.33
CA ARG A 162 9.41 7.31 11.73
C ARG A 162 9.52 6.69 13.12
N LEU A 163 10.71 6.70 13.72
CA LEU A 163 10.95 6.19 15.08
C LEU A 163 10.97 7.29 16.14
N GLU A 164 10.97 8.56 15.73
CA GLU A 164 10.81 9.67 16.66
C GLU A 164 9.35 9.90 16.99
N ASN A 165 9.07 10.44 18.18
CA ASN A 165 7.71 10.85 18.56
C ASN A 165 7.46 12.35 18.29
N SER A 166 8.25 12.97 17.39
CA SER A 166 8.29 14.41 17.14
C SER A 166 7.32 14.86 16.02
N PHE A 167 6.12 14.26 15.95
CA PHE A 167 5.10 14.54 14.93
C PHE A 167 3.70 14.72 15.52
N ILE A 168 2.80 15.29 14.72
CA ILE A 168 1.38 15.47 15.08
C ILE A 168 0.57 14.31 14.51
N THR A 169 -0.18 13.62 15.37
CA THR A 169 -1.10 12.54 14.97
C THR A 169 -2.53 13.08 14.90
N LEU A 170 -3.19 12.91 13.76
CA LEU A 170 -4.55 13.38 13.51
C LEU A 170 -5.43 12.25 12.98
N ARG A 171 -6.72 12.29 13.34
CA ARG A 171 -7.71 11.36 12.80
C ARG A 171 -8.43 11.99 11.61
N VAL A 172 -8.86 11.16 10.68
CA VAL A 172 -9.72 11.58 9.58
C VAL A 172 -11.18 11.50 10.02
N VAL A 173 -11.97 12.55 9.76
CA VAL A 173 -13.42 12.59 10.05
C VAL A 173 -14.27 12.41 8.81
N ASN A 174 -13.72 12.70 7.64
CA ASN A 174 -14.39 12.51 6.36
C ASN A 174 -13.36 12.30 5.26
N GLY A 175 -13.75 11.55 4.22
CA GLY A 175 -12.98 11.44 3.00
C GLY A 175 -13.91 11.45 1.79
N ILE A 176 -13.58 12.26 0.80
CA ILE A 176 -14.37 12.44 -0.41
C ILE A 176 -13.49 12.01 -1.58
N LYS A 177 -13.85 10.92 -2.27
CA LYS A 177 -13.24 10.54 -3.55
C LYS A 177 -13.74 11.46 -4.65
N HIS A 178 -12.96 11.62 -5.71
CA HIS A 178 -13.44 12.28 -6.91
C HIS A 178 -14.76 11.64 -7.38
N PRO A 179 -15.82 12.41 -7.70
CA PRO A 179 -17.11 11.86 -8.11
C PRO A 179 -17.05 10.96 -9.35
N GLN A 180 -16.08 11.22 -10.22
CA GLN A 180 -15.80 10.44 -11.43
C GLN A 180 -14.59 9.51 -11.27
N PHE A 181 -14.24 9.13 -10.04
CA PHE A 181 -13.21 8.12 -9.82
C PHE A 181 -13.69 6.77 -10.35
N THR A 182 -12.87 6.13 -11.19
CA THR A 182 -13.10 4.76 -11.65
C THR A 182 -11.79 3.98 -11.59
N SER A 183 -11.87 2.69 -11.29
CA SER A 183 -10.72 1.80 -11.20
C SER A 183 -11.05 0.49 -11.89
N ASN A 184 -10.11 -0.03 -12.67
CA ASN A 184 -10.16 -1.34 -13.28
C ASN A 184 -8.77 -2.00 -13.27
N ALA A 185 -8.65 -3.21 -13.79
CA ALA A 185 -7.43 -4.01 -13.72
C ALA A 185 -6.16 -3.38 -14.34
N VAL A 186 -6.30 -2.33 -15.17
CA VAL A 186 -5.18 -1.70 -15.89
C VAL A 186 -5.12 -0.17 -15.76
N ARG A 187 -6.14 0.45 -15.15
CA ARG A 187 -6.29 1.91 -15.13
C ARG A 187 -7.16 2.38 -13.97
N ASP A 188 -6.64 3.36 -13.25
CA ASP A 188 -7.41 4.25 -12.39
C ASP A 188 -7.70 5.55 -13.14
N ILE A 189 -8.79 6.26 -12.85
CA ILE A 189 -9.11 7.56 -13.46
C ILE A 189 -9.56 8.48 -12.34
N ASN A 190 -9.07 9.72 -12.34
CA ASN A 190 -9.33 10.69 -11.28
C ASN A 190 -8.98 10.14 -9.89
N ASP A 191 -7.80 9.52 -9.76
CA ASP A 191 -7.30 8.94 -8.53
C ASP A 191 -6.88 10.03 -7.53
N ILE A 192 -7.90 10.70 -6.98
CA ILE A 192 -7.76 11.79 -6.02
C ILE A 192 -8.87 11.72 -4.98
N ALA A 193 -8.51 11.98 -3.73
CA ALA A 193 -9.44 12.11 -2.63
C ALA A 193 -9.03 13.26 -1.71
N VAL A 194 -10.02 13.88 -1.07
CA VAL A 194 -9.81 14.92 -0.06
C VAL A 194 -10.19 14.37 1.31
N LEU A 195 -9.23 14.41 2.24
CA LEU A 195 -9.44 14.01 3.63
C LEU A 195 -9.67 15.23 4.52
N THR A 196 -10.74 15.19 5.32
CA THR A 196 -11.01 16.17 6.36
C THR A 196 -10.47 15.67 7.69
N LEU A 197 -9.60 16.44 8.33
CA LEU A 197 -8.99 16.11 9.62
C LEU A 197 -9.90 16.51 10.79
N ASN A 198 -9.79 15.80 11.92
CA ASN A 198 -10.56 16.08 13.12
C ASN A 198 -10.19 17.40 13.82
N LYS A 199 -9.04 17.98 13.49
CA LYS A 199 -8.53 19.23 14.08
C LYS A 199 -7.86 20.09 13.02
N LYS A 200 -8.00 21.40 13.16
CA LYS A 200 -7.23 22.37 12.37
C LYS A 200 -5.76 22.30 12.76
N LEU A 201 -4.87 22.24 11.76
CA LEU A 201 -3.43 22.26 11.96
C LEU A 201 -2.96 23.67 12.33
N LYS A 202 -2.05 23.77 13.31
CA LYS A 202 -1.27 24.98 13.54
C LYS A 202 -0.01 24.93 12.68
N PHE A 203 0.20 25.94 11.86
CA PHE A 203 1.39 26.01 11.02
C PHE A 203 2.63 26.35 11.85
N THR A 204 3.73 25.70 11.51
CA THR A 204 5.03 25.83 12.17
C THR A 204 6.13 25.85 11.11
N GLU A 205 7.40 25.78 11.52
CA GLU A 205 8.50 25.57 10.59
C GLU A 205 8.44 24.19 9.91
N LYS A 206 7.99 23.16 10.63
CA LYS A 206 7.88 21.78 10.12
C LYS A 206 6.55 21.48 9.43
N VAL A 207 5.54 22.33 9.61
CA VAL A 207 4.17 22.08 9.13
C VAL A 207 3.68 23.30 8.36
N ARG A 208 3.61 23.17 7.04
CA ARG A 208 3.09 24.19 6.13
C ARG A 208 2.29 23.57 4.99
N PRO A 209 1.25 24.24 4.50
CA PRO A 209 0.53 23.79 3.31
C PRO A 209 1.39 24.00 2.07
N ILE A 210 1.21 23.12 1.09
CA ILE A 210 1.73 23.31 -0.27
C ILE A 210 0.73 24.11 -1.12
N CYS A 211 1.20 24.82 -2.13
CA CYS A 211 0.31 25.54 -3.05
C CYS A 211 -0.26 24.59 -4.10
N LEU A 212 -1.42 24.93 -4.66
CA LEU A 212 -1.96 24.28 -5.85
C LEU A 212 -1.68 25.17 -7.07
N PRO A 213 -1.31 24.58 -8.22
CA PRO A 213 -1.08 25.32 -9.45
C PRO A 213 -2.40 25.87 -10.00
N ASN A 214 -2.31 26.95 -10.77
CA ASN A 214 -3.42 27.39 -11.62
C ASN A 214 -3.25 26.84 -13.04
N GLN A 215 -4.29 26.93 -13.87
CA GLN A 215 -4.31 26.36 -15.22
C GLN A 215 -3.28 26.96 -16.20
N VAL A 216 -2.63 28.08 -15.86
CA VAL A 216 -1.67 28.77 -16.72
C VAL A 216 -0.22 28.40 -16.37
N MET A 217 0.01 27.73 -15.24
CA MET A 217 1.36 27.31 -14.83
C MET A 217 1.77 26.04 -15.57
N ASP A 218 2.88 26.12 -16.30
CA ASP A 218 3.49 24.99 -16.99
C ASP A 218 4.76 24.54 -16.26
N PHE A 219 4.78 23.26 -15.87
CA PHE A 219 5.91 22.64 -15.17
C PHE A 219 6.78 21.77 -16.09
N LYS A 220 6.52 21.78 -17.41
CA LYS A 220 7.40 21.14 -18.40
C LYS A 220 8.82 21.73 -18.30
N ASN A 221 9.83 20.87 -18.48
CA ASN A 221 11.24 21.25 -18.44
C ASN A 221 11.72 21.85 -17.09
N VAL A 222 10.99 21.59 -16.00
CA VAL A 222 11.41 21.93 -14.64
C VAL A 222 11.62 20.64 -13.86
N PRO A 223 12.71 20.51 -13.06
CA PRO A 223 12.86 19.37 -12.16
C PRO A 223 11.70 19.31 -11.17
N LEU A 224 11.03 18.17 -11.09
CA LEU A 224 10.01 17.88 -10.10
C LEU A 224 10.63 17.06 -8.97
N THR A 225 10.11 17.24 -7.76
CA THR A 225 10.55 16.53 -6.56
C THR A 225 9.43 15.59 -6.12
N VAL A 226 9.78 14.34 -5.85
CA VAL A 226 8.94 13.39 -5.12
C VAL A 226 9.58 13.19 -3.76
N ALA A 227 8.77 13.16 -2.70
CA ALA A 227 9.24 12.91 -1.35
C ALA A 227 8.35 11.93 -0.62
N GLY A 228 8.96 11.04 0.17
CA GLY A 228 8.24 10.07 0.98
C GLY A 228 9.14 9.09 1.75
N TRP A 229 8.51 8.09 2.35
CA TRP A 229 9.18 7.07 3.17
C TRP A 229 9.16 5.70 2.51
N GLY A 230 8.85 5.63 1.22
CA GLY A 230 8.81 4.40 0.46
C GLY A 230 10.10 3.59 0.51
N LYS A 231 10.04 2.40 -0.09
CA LYS A 231 11.20 1.52 -0.23
C LYS A 231 12.25 2.21 -1.11
N THR A 232 13.50 2.16 -0.68
CA THR A 232 14.60 2.79 -1.43
C THR A 232 15.09 1.97 -2.62
N ARG A 233 14.62 0.73 -2.74
CA ARG A 233 14.90 -0.19 -3.84
C ARG A 233 13.79 -1.23 -3.96
N GLN A 234 13.61 -1.72 -5.17
CA GLN A 234 12.68 -2.82 -5.45
C GLN A 234 12.98 -4.02 -4.55
N GLY A 235 11.93 -4.63 -3.99
CA GLY A 235 12.04 -5.82 -3.15
C GLY A 235 12.65 -5.58 -1.77
N ALA A 236 12.88 -4.33 -1.34
CA ALA A 236 13.26 -4.06 0.04
C ALA A 236 12.20 -4.61 1.02
N LEU A 237 12.65 -5.23 2.12
CA LEU A 237 11.76 -5.77 3.14
C LEU A 237 11.09 -4.66 3.97
N THR A 238 11.73 -3.49 4.04
CA THR A 238 11.30 -2.36 4.85
C THR A 238 11.37 -1.06 4.07
N SER A 239 10.40 -0.19 4.30
CA SER A 239 10.38 1.21 3.91
C SER A 239 11.48 2.02 4.60
N SER A 240 11.78 3.22 4.09
CA SER A 240 12.76 4.12 4.69
C SER A 240 12.33 4.57 6.09
N ARG A 241 13.30 4.68 7.01
CA ARG A 241 13.10 5.29 8.34
C ARG A 241 12.97 6.80 8.25
N TYR A 242 13.81 7.43 7.43
CA TYR A 242 13.86 8.87 7.25
C TYR A 242 13.13 9.28 5.98
N LEU A 243 12.57 10.50 5.97
CA LEU A 243 11.99 11.10 4.77
C LEU A 243 13.10 11.26 3.73
N LEU A 244 12.85 10.78 2.52
CA LEU A 244 13.75 10.92 1.39
C LEU A 244 13.06 11.71 0.28
N GLU A 245 13.86 12.31 -0.59
CA GLU A 245 13.38 12.95 -1.80
C GLU A 245 14.24 12.57 -3.00
N THR A 246 13.64 12.62 -4.18
CA THR A 246 14.36 12.47 -5.44
C THR A 246 13.78 13.39 -6.50
N LYS A 247 14.56 13.62 -7.56
CA LYS A 247 14.17 14.50 -8.67
C LYS A 247 13.84 13.70 -9.91
N VAL A 248 12.69 14.01 -10.50
CA VAL A 248 12.17 13.45 -11.75
C VAL A 248 11.81 14.58 -12.72
N GLN A 249 11.53 14.25 -13.97
CA GLN A 249 11.07 15.22 -14.98
C GLN A 249 9.82 14.70 -15.67
N ILE A 250 8.94 15.62 -16.08
CA ILE A 250 7.75 15.29 -16.88
C ILE A 250 8.20 14.62 -18.18
N VAL A 251 7.58 13.49 -18.48
CA VAL A 251 7.68 12.80 -19.76
C VAL A 251 6.49 13.21 -20.61
N ASP A 252 6.76 13.55 -21.86
CA ASP A 252 5.72 13.88 -22.83
C ASP A 252 4.68 12.74 -22.95
N SER A 253 3.40 13.10 -23.03
CA SER A 253 2.29 12.14 -23.03
C SER A 253 2.38 11.13 -24.17
N ASP A 254 2.85 11.54 -25.36
CA ASP A 254 3.00 10.63 -26.50
C ASP A 254 4.15 9.65 -26.29
N LYS A 255 5.24 10.12 -25.65
CA LYS A 255 6.34 9.24 -25.25
C LYS A 255 5.90 8.28 -24.15
N CYS A 256 5.08 8.73 -23.20
CA CYS A 256 4.57 7.89 -22.15
C CYS A 256 3.62 6.80 -22.68
N ARG A 257 2.70 7.14 -23.60
CA ARG A 257 1.80 6.19 -24.27
C ARG A 257 2.53 5.10 -25.05
N LYS A 258 3.70 5.42 -25.62
CA LYS A 258 4.52 4.48 -26.39
C LYS A 258 5.20 3.41 -25.52
N SER A 259 5.24 3.56 -24.19
CA SER A 259 5.69 2.49 -23.30
C SER A 259 4.76 1.27 -23.45
N SER A 260 5.35 0.08 -23.53
CA SER A 260 4.67 -1.20 -23.79
C SER A 260 3.53 -1.52 -22.83
N ILE A 261 3.50 -0.86 -21.67
CA ILE A 261 2.51 -1.05 -20.60
C ILE A 261 1.45 0.06 -20.61
N TYR A 262 1.79 1.26 -21.09
CA TYR A 262 0.92 2.43 -20.93
C TYR A 262 0.00 2.71 -22.11
N ARG A 263 0.28 2.21 -23.33
CA ARG A 263 -0.57 2.23 -24.55
C ARG A 263 -1.77 3.21 -24.48
N ASP A 264 -3.00 2.69 -24.53
CA ASP A 264 -4.26 3.46 -24.51
C ASP A 264 -4.77 3.75 -23.09
N ASN A 265 -3.97 3.43 -22.06
CA ASN A 265 -4.37 3.53 -20.66
C ASN A 265 -4.00 4.87 -20.01
N LEU A 266 -3.30 5.75 -20.72
CA LEU A 266 -3.00 7.11 -20.27
C LEU A 266 -4.08 8.08 -20.76
N VAL A 267 -4.78 8.73 -19.83
CA VAL A 267 -5.73 9.80 -20.10
C VAL A 267 -5.03 11.15 -19.85
N PRO A 268 -4.57 11.87 -20.88
CA PRO A 268 -3.68 13.02 -20.72
C PRO A 268 -4.24 14.15 -19.87
N ASP A 269 -5.56 14.30 -19.85
CA ASP A 269 -6.24 15.36 -19.09
C ASP A 269 -6.27 15.11 -17.57
N THR A 270 -5.99 13.87 -17.16
CA THR A 270 -6.08 13.44 -15.74
C THR A 270 -4.82 12.75 -15.25
N MET A 271 -3.83 12.53 -16.13
CA MET A 271 -2.63 11.77 -15.81
C MET A 271 -1.40 12.39 -16.48
N MET A 272 -0.30 12.38 -15.75
CA MET A 272 1.02 12.70 -16.25
C MET A 272 2.03 11.61 -15.92
N CYS A 273 3.11 11.57 -16.68
CA CYS A 273 4.21 10.66 -16.43
C CYS A 273 5.46 11.45 -16.04
N ALA A 274 6.22 10.96 -15.09
CA ALA A 274 7.50 11.55 -14.73
C ALA A 274 8.58 10.47 -14.54
N TYR A 275 9.81 10.78 -14.96
CA TYR A 275 10.93 9.85 -14.91
C TYR A 275 12.28 10.56 -14.85
N SER A 276 13.26 9.90 -14.26
CA SER A 276 14.68 10.21 -14.38
C SER A 276 15.51 8.94 -14.15
N LEU A 277 16.68 8.85 -14.78
CA LEU A 277 17.51 7.65 -14.71
C LEU A 277 17.83 7.26 -13.26
N GLY A 278 17.43 6.05 -12.86
CA GLY A 278 17.67 5.51 -11.52
C GLY A 278 16.89 6.22 -10.39
N LYS A 279 15.85 6.98 -10.73
CA LYS A 279 15.08 7.80 -9.77
C LYS A 279 13.58 7.67 -10.01
N ASP A 280 12.84 7.35 -8.96
CA ASP A 280 11.39 7.25 -9.02
C ASP A 280 10.77 7.37 -7.62
N ALA A 281 9.46 7.65 -7.60
CA ALA A 281 8.63 7.30 -6.46
C ALA A 281 8.65 5.78 -6.30
N CYS A 282 8.53 5.28 -5.08
CA CYS A 282 8.49 3.85 -4.88
C CYS A 282 7.40 3.48 -3.88
N GLN A 283 7.47 2.23 -3.52
CA GLN A 283 6.54 1.44 -2.78
C GLN A 283 6.42 1.96 -1.34
N GLY A 284 5.28 2.56 -0.97
CA GLY A 284 5.12 3.32 0.27
C GLY A 284 5.02 4.85 0.08
N ASP A 285 5.11 5.33 -1.17
CA ASP A 285 4.94 6.75 -1.52
C ASP A 285 3.59 7.04 -2.22
N SER A 286 2.71 6.04 -2.41
CA SER A 286 1.40 6.21 -3.07
C SER A 286 0.54 7.23 -2.32
N GLY A 287 -0.11 8.12 -3.06
CA GLY A 287 -0.82 9.30 -2.53
C GLY A 287 0.10 10.46 -2.13
N GLY A 288 1.43 10.28 -2.20
CA GLY A 288 2.43 11.30 -1.91
C GLY A 288 2.51 12.39 -2.98
N PRO A 289 3.14 13.54 -2.67
CA PRO A 289 3.18 14.68 -3.56
C PRO A 289 4.30 14.58 -4.61
N LEU A 290 3.98 14.95 -5.85
CA LEU A 290 4.93 15.39 -6.85
C LEU A 290 4.86 16.92 -6.91
N PHE A 291 5.98 17.62 -6.68
CA PHE A 291 5.96 19.07 -6.50
C PHE A 291 7.18 19.78 -7.05
N SER A 292 7.02 21.07 -7.38
CA SER A 292 8.13 21.91 -7.83
C SER A 292 7.90 23.39 -7.56
N THR A 293 8.96 24.17 -7.74
CA THR A 293 8.86 25.64 -7.77
C THR A 293 8.60 26.12 -9.20
N HIS A 294 7.83 27.19 -9.35
CA HIS A 294 7.50 27.72 -10.67
C HIS A 294 8.31 28.99 -10.97
N ARG A 295 8.83 29.09 -12.21
CA ARG A 295 9.72 30.19 -12.65
C ARG A 295 9.10 31.58 -12.53
N ILE A 296 7.77 31.68 -12.70
CA ILE A 296 7.03 32.96 -12.66
C ILE A 296 6.83 33.46 -11.20
N THR A 297 7.02 32.59 -10.21
CA THR A 297 6.70 32.92 -8.82
C THR A 297 7.92 33.49 -8.10
N HIS A 298 7.87 34.80 -7.83
CA HIS A 298 9.00 35.56 -7.30
C HIS A 298 9.43 35.12 -5.89
N ASN A 299 8.52 34.47 -5.14
CA ASN A 299 8.76 34.03 -3.76
C ASN A 299 9.15 32.55 -3.64
N LYS A 300 9.55 31.87 -4.73
CA LYS A 300 9.94 30.44 -4.74
C LYS A 300 8.92 29.55 -4.00
N LYS A 301 7.62 29.77 -4.23
CA LYS A 301 6.57 28.92 -3.67
C LYS A 301 6.65 27.53 -4.29
N TRP A 302 6.35 26.51 -3.48
CA TRP A 302 6.24 25.12 -3.94
C TRP A 302 4.79 24.79 -4.28
N TYR A 303 4.61 24.14 -5.42
CA TYR A 303 3.31 23.75 -5.96
C TYR A 303 3.26 22.24 -6.09
N GLN A 304 2.16 21.63 -5.63
CA GLN A 304 1.88 20.23 -5.90
C GLN A 304 1.39 20.09 -7.33
N VAL A 305 2.22 19.49 -8.16
CA VAL A 305 1.98 19.31 -9.60
C VAL A 305 1.25 17.99 -9.85
N GLY A 306 1.43 16.99 -8.99
CA GLY A 306 0.67 15.75 -9.08
C GLY A 306 0.67 14.93 -7.79
N ILE A 307 -0.01 13.79 -7.85
CA ILE A 307 -0.16 12.80 -6.79
C ILE A 307 0.42 11.48 -7.29
N VAL A 308 1.36 10.89 -6.54
CA VAL A 308 1.91 9.56 -6.83
C VAL A 308 0.77 8.54 -6.81
N SER A 309 0.60 7.76 -7.88
CA SER A 309 -0.43 6.71 -7.90
C SER A 309 0.17 5.35 -8.22
N TRP A 310 0.67 5.16 -9.44
CA TRP A 310 1.07 3.85 -9.94
C TRP A 310 2.35 3.89 -10.78
N GLY A 311 3.10 2.79 -10.75
CA GLY A 311 4.29 2.57 -11.56
C GLY A 311 4.63 1.08 -11.56
N ILE A 312 5.39 0.63 -12.55
CA ILE A 312 5.87 -0.76 -12.60
C ILE A 312 7.31 -0.80 -12.14
N ASP A 313 7.52 -1.50 -11.04
CA ASP A 313 8.75 -1.45 -10.27
C ASP A 313 9.13 0.00 -9.92
N CYS A 314 10.38 0.22 -9.51
CA CYS A 314 10.86 1.56 -9.19
C CYS A 314 12.09 1.86 -10.04
N ALA A 315 12.07 3.00 -10.72
CA ALA A 315 13.21 3.55 -11.47
C ALA A 315 13.66 2.71 -12.68
N MET A 316 12.74 1.99 -13.32
CA MET A 316 13.02 1.23 -14.54
C MET A 316 13.06 2.14 -15.79
N PRO A 317 14.04 2.00 -16.69
CA PRO A 317 14.24 2.93 -17.80
C PRO A 317 13.06 3.16 -18.74
N ASP A 318 12.24 2.15 -18.96
CA ASP A 318 11.11 2.19 -19.90
C ASP A 318 9.74 2.35 -19.20
N TYR A 319 9.74 2.48 -17.88
CA TYR A 319 8.53 2.53 -17.05
C TYR A 319 8.52 3.81 -16.19
N PRO A 320 8.15 4.97 -16.78
CA PRO A 320 7.95 6.18 -16.01
C PRO A 320 6.84 6.01 -14.97
N GLY A 321 6.94 6.64 -13.80
CA GLY A 321 5.86 6.68 -12.83
C GLY A 321 4.66 7.49 -13.33
N LYS A 322 3.44 7.07 -12.98
CA LYS A 322 2.20 7.79 -13.24
C LYS A 322 1.77 8.62 -12.05
N TYR A 323 1.32 9.83 -12.35
CA TYR A 323 0.84 10.80 -11.40
C TYR A 323 -0.48 11.41 -11.90
N TYR A 324 -1.34 11.84 -10.97
CA TYR A 324 -2.61 12.52 -11.24
C TYR A 324 -2.53 13.99 -10.82
#